data_AF-A0A958BXG0-F1
#
_entry.id   AF-A0A958BXG0-F1
#
_cell.length_a   1.000
_cell.length_b   1.000
_cell.length_c   1.000
_cell.angle_alpha   90.00
_cell.angle_beta   90.00
_cell.angle_gamma   90.00
#
_symmetry.space_group_name_H-M   'P 1'
#
loop_
_entity.id
_entity.type
_entity.pdbx_description
1 polymer ?
#
loop_
_entity_poly.entity_id
_entity_poly.type
_entity_poly.pdbx_seq_one_letter_code
_entity_poly.pdbx_strand_id
1 'polypeptide(L)'
;YYPGAAATYHRFVTAHPEARPYGAANSDHLPWAIIPDVDPNNAADICFRQEPFCSLLAETALAADNPADYIDRAVAFANDSLWGTLIAAIVIHPKSLKDPAVAAALDRAVANLRYGSVVVNLAPGFAYFFMVTPWGGFPGHTPDDIQSGIGVVNNVLMLARPQKSVIRGPFKPWPDPFVVTFRHGAEFFKDFANFQACPSLWQVPGLFWKAAQP
;
A
#
# COMPACT_ATOMS: atom_id res chain seq x y z
N TYR A 1 -13.57 16.06 -1.61
CA TYR A 1 -13.08 17.42 -1.32
C TYR A 1 -12.31 17.38 -0.01
N TYR A 2 -11.02 17.72 -0.02
CA TYR A 2 -10.21 17.90 1.19
C TYR A 2 -9.76 19.37 1.25
N PRO A 3 -10.00 20.10 2.35
CA PRO A 3 -9.62 21.51 2.45
C PRO A 3 -8.13 21.72 2.16
N GLY A 4 -7.81 22.73 1.33
CA GLY A 4 -6.41 23.05 1.00
C GLY A 4 -5.70 22.07 0.05
N ALA A 5 -6.38 21.04 -0.45
CA ALA A 5 -5.78 20.07 -1.38
C ALA A 5 -5.24 20.73 -2.65
N ALA A 6 -5.96 21.70 -3.23
CA ALA A 6 -5.51 22.41 -4.43
C ALA A 6 -4.24 23.23 -4.18
N ALA A 7 -4.20 23.97 -3.06
CA ALA A 7 -3.01 24.74 -2.68
C ALA A 7 -1.80 23.82 -2.40
N THR A 8 -2.03 22.66 -1.78
CA THR A 8 -0.99 21.64 -1.56
C THR A 8 -0.50 21.06 -2.87
N TYR A 9 -1.39 20.63 -3.75
CA TYR A 9 -1.04 20.16 -5.09
C TYR A 9 -0.17 21.17 -5.85
N HIS A 10 -0.60 22.44 -5.91
CA HIS A 10 0.15 23.48 -6.60
C HIS A 10 1.53 23.73 -5.97
N ARG A 11 1.66 23.67 -4.64
CA ARG A 11 2.95 23.83 -3.96
C ARG A 11 3.94 22.73 -4.36
N PHE A 12 3.50 21.47 -4.37
CA PHE A 12 4.34 20.34 -4.76
C PHE A 12 4.72 20.41 -6.25
N VAL A 13 3.75 20.62 -7.14
CA VAL A 13 4.02 20.74 -8.59
C VAL A 13 4.89 21.95 -8.93
N THR A 14 4.78 23.05 -8.18
CA THR A 14 5.66 24.23 -8.39
C THR A 14 7.09 23.96 -7.90
N ALA A 15 7.25 23.20 -6.81
CA ALA A 15 8.55 22.79 -6.31
C ALA A 15 9.27 21.79 -7.24
N HIS A 16 8.49 21.07 -8.06
CA HIS A 16 8.95 20.03 -8.98
C HIS A 16 8.47 20.29 -10.41
N PRO A 17 9.15 21.17 -11.18
CA PRO A 17 8.76 21.50 -12.56
C PRO A 17 8.70 20.29 -13.51
N GLU A 18 9.38 19.20 -13.17
CA GLU A 18 9.38 17.90 -13.86
C GLU A 18 8.11 17.06 -13.60
N ALA A 19 7.24 17.51 -12.68
CA ALA A 19 5.99 16.84 -12.36
C ALA A 19 5.11 16.64 -13.60
N ARG A 20 4.55 15.43 -13.72
CA ARG A 20 3.73 15.01 -14.85
C ARG A 20 2.27 14.95 -14.42
N PRO A 21 1.42 15.91 -14.85
CA PRO A 21 -0.01 15.84 -14.59
C PRO A 21 -0.71 14.83 -15.53
N TYR A 22 -1.70 14.13 -15.00
CA TYR A 22 -2.52 13.15 -15.70
C TYR A 22 -4.01 13.46 -15.51
N GLY A 23 -4.71 13.64 -16.63
CA GLY A 23 -6.10 14.08 -16.66
C GLY A 23 -6.25 15.59 -16.70
N ALA A 24 -7.50 16.06 -16.74
CA ALA A 24 -7.82 17.48 -16.77
C ALA A 24 -8.27 17.95 -15.39
N ALA A 25 -7.78 19.11 -14.96
CA ALA A 25 -8.32 19.83 -13.82
C ALA A 25 -9.66 20.48 -14.18
N ASN A 26 -10.57 20.58 -13.22
CA ASN A 26 -11.74 21.47 -13.32
C ASN A 26 -12.01 22.13 -11.95
N SER A 27 -13.10 22.89 -11.84
CA SER A 27 -13.46 23.59 -10.59
C SER A 27 -13.63 22.67 -9.38
N ASP A 28 -13.93 21.39 -9.61
CA ASP A 28 -14.34 20.45 -8.57
C ASP A 28 -13.27 19.37 -8.30
N HIS A 29 -12.33 19.17 -9.24
CA HIS A 29 -11.38 18.06 -9.21
C HIS A 29 -9.96 18.49 -9.63
N LEU A 30 -8.99 18.00 -8.85
CA LEU A 30 -7.57 18.06 -9.19
C LEU A 30 -7.22 16.92 -10.17
N PRO A 31 -6.31 17.16 -11.12
CA PRO A 31 -5.72 16.08 -11.90
C PRO A 31 -4.78 15.26 -10.99
N TRP A 32 -4.43 14.05 -11.43
CA TRP A 32 -3.36 13.30 -10.80
C TRP A 32 -2.00 13.91 -11.18
N ALA A 33 -0.99 13.80 -10.33
CA ALA A 33 0.39 14.12 -10.68
C ALA A 33 1.35 13.01 -10.23
N ILE A 34 2.37 12.77 -11.03
CA ILE A 34 3.56 12.00 -10.64
C ILE A 34 4.76 12.95 -10.65
N ILE A 35 5.47 13.02 -9.54
CA ILE A 35 6.77 13.70 -9.42
C ILE A 35 7.84 12.61 -9.54
N PRO A 36 8.47 12.44 -10.72
CA PRO A 36 9.50 11.42 -10.92
C PRO A 36 10.84 11.88 -10.35
N ASP A 37 11.74 10.91 -10.14
CA ASP A 37 13.18 11.14 -9.96
C ASP A 37 13.55 12.11 -8.81
N VAL A 38 12.77 12.13 -7.72
CA VAL A 38 13.10 12.96 -6.54
C VAL A 38 14.42 12.46 -5.95
N ASP A 39 15.42 13.36 -5.86
CA ASP A 39 16.77 13.03 -5.42
C ASP A 39 16.78 12.49 -3.98
N PRO A 40 17.17 11.22 -3.74
CA PRO A 40 17.19 10.65 -2.39
C PRO A 40 18.16 11.35 -1.43
N ASN A 41 19.11 12.14 -1.94
CA ASN A 41 20.06 12.88 -1.11
C ASN A 41 19.53 14.25 -0.67
N ASN A 42 18.44 14.73 -1.28
CA ASN A 42 17.79 15.97 -0.88
C ASN A 42 16.83 15.73 0.29
N ALA A 43 17.35 15.51 1.50
CA ALA A 43 16.54 15.22 2.68
C ALA A 43 15.53 16.34 3.03
N ALA A 44 15.73 17.56 2.53
CA ALA A 44 14.84 18.70 2.75
C ALA A 44 13.68 18.77 1.74
N ASP A 45 13.65 17.86 0.76
CA ASP A 45 12.63 17.83 -0.29
C ASP A 45 11.21 17.73 0.31
N ILE A 46 10.29 18.52 -0.23
CA ILE A 46 8.91 18.56 0.27
C ILE A 46 8.23 17.19 0.18
N CYS A 47 8.60 16.37 -0.80
CA CYS A 47 8.11 15.00 -0.98
C CYS A 47 8.50 14.06 0.16
N PHE A 48 9.55 14.38 0.92
CA PHE A 48 9.99 13.56 2.06
C PHE A 48 9.58 14.15 3.41
N ARG A 49 9.20 15.43 3.47
CA ARG A 49 8.93 16.15 4.73
C ARG A 49 7.46 16.43 5.00
N GLN A 50 6.60 16.27 3.99
CA GLN A 50 5.18 16.58 4.11
C GLN A 50 4.34 15.55 3.36
N GLU A 51 3.24 15.12 3.98
CA GLU A 51 2.22 14.32 3.29
C GLU A 51 1.38 15.21 2.34
N PRO A 52 1.38 14.95 1.02
CA PRO A 52 0.48 15.62 0.10
C PRO A 52 -0.90 14.96 0.17
N PHE A 53 -1.80 15.50 1.00
CA PHE A 53 -3.18 15.01 1.11
C PHE A 53 -4.05 15.42 -0.10
N CYS A 54 -3.63 14.98 -1.30
CA CYS A 54 -4.22 15.28 -2.61
C CYS A 54 -3.83 14.19 -3.65
N SER A 55 -4.29 14.33 -4.89
CA SER A 55 -4.04 13.39 -6.01
C SER A 55 -2.59 13.46 -6.54
N LEU A 56 -1.61 13.05 -5.74
CA LEU A 56 -0.19 13.17 -6.08
C LEU A 56 0.60 11.93 -5.62
N LEU A 57 1.59 11.54 -6.42
CA LEU A 57 2.58 10.52 -6.11
C LEU A 57 3.98 11.08 -6.39
N ALA A 58 4.94 10.81 -5.51
CA ALA A 58 6.36 11.06 -5.75
C ALA A 58 7.11 9.73 -5.89
N GLU A 59 8.11 9.70 -6.75
CA GLU A 59 8.96 8.53 -7.02
C GLU A 59 10.43 8.89 -6.79
N THR A 60 11.14 8.00 -6.11
CA THR A 60 12.58 8.11 -5.85
C THR A 60 13.26 6.80 -6.22
N ALA A 61 14.21 6.87 -7.15
CA ALA A 61 15.06 5.74 -7.49
C ALA A 61 16.27 5.67 -6.54
N LEU A 62 16.57 4.47 -6.06
CA LEU A 62 17.74 4.22 -5.20
C LEU A 62 18.78 3.40 -5.96
N ALA A 63 20.03 3.84 -5.93
CA ALA A 63 21.16 3.09 -6.44
C ALA A 63 21.51 1.94 -5.48
N ALA A 64 21.66 0.74 -6.03
CA ALA A 64 22.02 -0.47 -5.30
C ALA A 64 22.75 -1.45 -6.23
N ASP A 65 23.61 -2.28 -5.66
CA ASP A 65 24.43 -3.21 -6.44
C ASP A 65 23.62 -4.43 -6.91
N ASN A 66 22.62 -4.83 -6.14
CA ASN A 66 21.76 -5.99 -6.41
C ASN A 66 20.42 -5.85 -5.67
N PRO A 67 19.41 -6.71 -5.95
CA PRO A 67 18.09 -6.58 -5.35
C PRO A 67 18.05 -6.71 -3.81
N ALA A 68 18.94 -7.49 -3.20
CA ALA A 68 18.98 -7.61 -1.73
C ALA A 68 19.51 -6.32 -1.09
N ASP A 69 20.58 -5.75 -1.63
CA ASP A 69 21.11 -4.42 -1.25
C ASP A 69 20.06 -3.32 -1.47
N TYR A 70 19.32 -3.36 -2.58
CA TYR A 70 18.24 -2.41 -2.85
C TYR A 70 17.17 -2.44 -1.76
N ILE A 71 16.74 -3.62 -1.34
CA ILE A 71 15.74 -3.78 -0.28
C ILE A 71 16.25 -3.18 1.03
N ASP A 72 17.48 -3.51 1.43
CA ASP A 72 18.06 -2.99 2.68
C ASP A 72 18.21 -1.45 2.65
N ARG A 73 18.63 -0.87 1.51
CA ARG A 73 18.72 0.59 1.30
C ARG A 73 17.36 1.27 1.29
N ALA A 74 16.37 0.67 0.66
CA ALA A 74 15.00 1.20 0.62
C ALA A 74 14.38 1.26 2.02
N VAL A 75 14.65 0.27 2.87
CA VAL A 75 14.22 0.26 4.27
C VAL A 75 14.89 1.37 5.06
N ALA A 76 16.21 1.56 4.91
CA ALA A 76 16.93 2.65 5.56
C ALA A 76 16.39 4.01 5.13
N PHE A 77 16.24 4.23 3.82
CA PHE A 77 15.69 5.46 3.27
C PHE A 77 14.27 5.74 3.79
N ALA A 78 13.38 4.75 3.76
CA ALA A 78 12.02 4.89 4.28
C ALA A 78 12.02 5.27 5.77
N ASN A 79 12.85 4.58 6.57
CA ASN A 79 12.90 4.78 8.01
C ASN A 79 13.54 6.10 8.45
N ASP A 80 14.53 6.60 7.71
CA ASP A 80 15.40 7.69 8.16
C ASP A 80 15.17 9.00 7.37
N SER A 81 14.56 8.95 6.19
CA SER A 81 14.36 10.11 5.32
C SER A 81 12.89 10.52 5.17
N LEU A 82 11.95 9.56 5.15
CA LEU A 82 10.54 9.86 4.91
C LEU A 82 9.79 10.25 6.18
N TRP A 83 8.96 11.29 6.08
CA TRP A 83 8.03 11.69 7.12
C TRP A 83 6.76 10.83 7.09
N GLY A 84 6.32 10.35 8.26
CA GLY A 84 5.16 9.50 8.39
C GLY A 84 5.50 8.01 8.38
N THR A 85 4.80 7.26 9.23
CA THR A 85 5.06 5.84 9.51
C THR A 85 3.79 5.00 9.53
N LEU A 86 2.70 5.45 8.92
CA LEU A 86 1.41 4.77 9.01
C LEU A 86 1.47 3.39 8.37
N ILE A 87 1.94 3.35 7.13
CA ILE A 87 1.98 2.13 6.35
C ILE A 87 3.09 2.15 5.29
N ALA A 88 3.75 1.00 5.12
CA ALA A 88 4.64 0.73 4.00
C ALA A 88 4.13 -0.47 3.20
N ALA A 89 4.21 -0.39 1.88
CA ALA A 89 3.90 -1.49 0.97
C ALA A 89 5.15 -1.93 0.22
N ILE A 90 5.41 -3.24 0.23
CA ILE A 90 6.47 -3.87 -0.55
C ILE A 90 5.81 -4.64 -1.69
N VAL A 91 6.20 -4.33 -2.92
CA VAL A 91 5.80 -5.08 -4.10
C VAL A 91 7.00 -5.89 -4.58
N ILE A 92 6.86 -7.23 -4.60
CA ILE A 92 7.95 -8.13 -4.91
C ILE A 92 7.46 -9.35 -5.71
N HIS A 93 8.13 -9.59 -6.84
CA HIS A 93 7.76 -10.67 -7.75
C HIS A 93 8.23 -12.04 -7.21
N PRO A 94 7.42 -13.12 -7.30
CA PRO A 94 7.80 -14.45 -6.82
C PRO A 94 9.07 -15.03 -7.46
N LYS A 95 9.40 -14.60 -8.69
CA LYS A 95 10.68 -14.96 -9.34
C LYS A 95 11.88 -14.42 -8.56
N SER A 96 11.81 -13.20 -8.03
CA SER A 96 12.90 -12.61 -7.25
C SER A 96 13.09 -13.35 -5.93
N LEU A 97 11.99 -13.81 -5.32
CA LEU A 97 12.01 -14.61 -4.09
C LEU A 97 12.60 -16.02 -4.24
N LYS A 98 12.90 -16.47 -5.46
CA LYS A 98 13.65 -17.71 -5.68
C LYS A 98 15.13 -17.57 -5.29
N ASP A 99 15.64 -16.34 -5.25
CA ASP A 99 16.97 -16.04 -4.72
C ASP A 99 16.90 -15.99 -3.19
N PRO A 100 17.62 -16.88 -2.47
CA PRO A 100 17.63 -16.89 -1.01
C PRO A 100 18.09 -15.57 -0.37
N ALA A 101 18.99 -14.83 -1.01
CA ALA A 101 19.47 -13.54 -0.50
C ALA A 101 18.35 -12.49 -0.53
N VAL A 102 17.55 -12.48 -1.59
CA VAL A 102 16.38 -11.59 -1.74
C VAL A 102 15.27 -11.97 -0.77
N ALA A 103 14.99 -13.28 -0.61
CA ALA A 103 14.02 -13.76 0.38
C ALA A 103 14.41 -13.34 1.80
N ALA A 104 15.68 -13.54 2.16
CA ALA A 104 16.22 -13.11 3.46
C ALA A 104 16.16 -11.58 3.63
N ALA A 105 16.43 -10.82 2.57
CA ALA A 105 16.31 -9.36 2.60
C ALA A 105 14.86 -8.89 2.81
N LEU A 106 13.88 -9.55 2.19
CA LEU A 106 12.46 -9.26 2.44
C LEU A 106 12.08 -9.49 3.90
N ASP A 107 12.52 -10.61 4.49
CA ASP A 107 12.21 -10.90 5.90
C ASP A 107 12.84 -9.87 6.85
N ARG A 108 14.09 -9.46 6.57
CA ARG A 108 14.73 -8.33 7.27
C ARG A 108 13.94 -7.03 7.08
N ALA A 109 13.49 -6.73 5.87
CA ALA A 109 12.73 -5.51 5.59
C ALA A 109 11.43 -5.45 6.38
N VAL A 110 10.67 -6.54 6.42
CA VAL A 110 9.44 -6.63 7.23
C VAL A 110 9.72 -6.41 8.72
N ALA A 111 10.82 -6.97 9.23
CA ALA A 111 11.24 -6.76 10.61
C ALA A 111 11.67 -5.30 10.88
N ASN A 112 12.45 -4.72 9.98
CA ASN A 112 13.16 -3.44 10.21
C ASN A 112 12.37 -2.19 9.81
N LEU A 113 11.36 -2.29 8.94
CA LEU A 113 10.50 -1.14 8.59
C LEU A 113 9.76 -0.63 9.83
N ARG A 114 10.04 0.60 10.24
CA ARG A 114 9.41 1.27 11.38
C ARG A 114 8.09 1.92 10.97
N TYR A 115 7.19 1.09 10.43
CA TYR A 115 5.84 1.46 10.01
C TYR A 115 4.81 0.63 10.79
N GLY A 116 3.70 1.25 11.18
CA GLY A 116 2.68 0.56 11.98
C GLY A 116 1.89 -0.47 11.19
N SER A 117 1.91 -0.41 9.86
CA SER A 117 1.52 -1.51 8.97
C SER A 117 2.57 -1.76 7.90
N VAL A 118 2.88 -3.03 7.65
CA VAL A 118 3.73 -3.46 6.52
C VAL A 118 2.94 -4.46 5.70
N VAL A 119 2.63 -4.11 4.46
CA VAL A 119 1.92 -5.00 3.53
C VAL A 119 2.86 -5.48 2.44
N VAL A 120 2.80 -6.76 2.10
CA VAL A 120 3.58 -7.35 1.00
C VAL A 120 2.61 -7.81 -0.09
N ASN A 121 2.80 -7.29 -1.31
CA ASN A 121 2.00 -7.60 -2.49
C ASN A 121 0.49 -7.34 -2.34
N LEU A 122 0.13 -6.36 -1.51
CA LEU A 122 -1.24 -5.91 -1.29
C LEU A 122 -1.29 -4.39 -1.32
N ALA A 123 -2.45 -3.83 -1.67
CA ALA A 123 -2.65 -2.39 -1.56
C ALA A 123 -2.60 -1.97 -0.07
N PRO A 124 -1.95 -0.85 0.28
CA PRO A 124 -1.82 -0.38 1.66
C PRO A 124 -3.14 -0.39 2.46
N GLY A 125 -4.24 0.07 1.86
CA GLY A 125 -5.54 0.17 2.53
C GLY A 125 -6.07 -1.14 3.13
N PHE A 126 -5.62 -2.31 2.66
CA PHE A 126 -6.05 -3.60 3.23
C PHE A 126 -5.77 -3.72 4.72
N ALA A 127 -4.66 -3.16 5.22
CA ALA A 127 -4.35 -3.26 6.66
C ALA A 127 -5.34 -2.49 7.55
N TYR A 128 -6.05 -1.50 6.99
CA TYR A 128 -7.16 -0.85 7.68
C TYR A 128 -8.44 -1.69 7.64
N PHE A 129 -8.76 -2.25 6.47
CA PHE A 129 -10.03 -2.95 6.25
C PHE A 129 -10.17 -4.30 6.94
N PHE A 130 -9.07 -4.96 7.32
CA PHE A 130 -9.16 -6.22 8.07
C PHE A 130 -9.80 -6.06 9.45
N MET A 131 -9.81 -4.84 10.02
CA MET A 131 -10.38 -4.48 11.32
C MET A 131 -9.86 -5.23 12.55
N VAL A 132 -9.12 -6.34 12.38
CA VAL A 132 -8.44 -7.11 13.43
C VAL A 132 -6.98 -6.67 13.62
N THR A 133 -6.38 -6.11 12.56
CA THR A 133 -5.01 -5.63 12.54
C THR A 133 -4.93 -4.24 13.14
N PRO A 134 -4.13 -4.01 14.20
CA PRO A 134 -3.87 -2.66 14.70
C PRO A 134 -3.43 -1.71 13.58
N TRP A 135 -4.04 -0.53 13.55
CA TRP A 135 -3.76 0.51 12.56
C TRP A 135 -3.40 1.83 13.25
N GLY A 136 -2.20 2.33 12.99
CA GLY A 136 -1.65 3.56 13.56
C GLY A 136 -0.17 3.72 13.19
N GLY A 137 0.48 4.78 13.66
CA GLY A 137 1.93 4.97 13.48
C GLY A 137 2.75 3.92 14.22
N PHE A 138 4.00 3.71 13.78
CA PHE A 138 4.95 2.89 14.53
C PHE A 138 5.28 3.56 15.87
N PRO A 139 5.49 2.80 16.97
CA PRO A 139 5.78 3.39 18.27
C PRO A 139 7.05 4.27 18.25
N GLY A 140 6.96 5.48 18.81
CA GLY A 140 8.11 6.40 18.95
C GLY A 140 7.77 7.88 18.83
N HIS A 141 6.64 8.21 18.18
CA HIS A 141 6.19 9.59 18.00
C HIS A 141 5.77 10.27 19.30
N THR A 142 5.77 11.60 19.31
CA THR A 142 5.39 12.43 20.46
C THR A 142 4.24 13.36 20.06
N PRO A 143 3.53 14.00 21.01
CA PRO A 143 2.54 15.00 20.66
C PRO A 143 3.08 16.17 19.81
N ASP A 144 4.37 16.53 20.00
CA ASP A 144 5.02 17.62 19.26
C ASP A 144 5.53 17.20 17.87
N ASP A 145 5.76 15.90 17.66
CA ASP A 145 6.07 15.29 16.36
C ASP A 145 5.18 14.06 16.15
N ILE A 146 3.91 14.33 15.83
CA ILE A 146 2.87 13.30 15.81
C ILE A 146 3.01 12.33 14.64
N GLN A 147 3.49 12.82 13.50
CA GLN A 147 3.56 12.11 12.23
C GLN A 147 2.26 11.32 11.93
N SER A 148 2.30 10.00 12.06
CA SER A 148 1.17 9.09 11.81
C SER A 148 0.37 8.70 13.07
N GLY A 149 0.57 9.41 14.19
CA GLY A 149 -0.14 9.20 15.44
C GLY A 149 0.64 8.43 16.51
N ILE A 150 0.18 8.56 17.76
CA ILE A 150 0.69 7.84 18.96
C ILE A 150 -0.29 6.78 19.47
N GLY A 151 -1.37 6.52 18.74
CA GLY A 151 -2.42 5.57 19.09
C GLY A 151 -2.68 4.59 17.95
N VAL A 152 -3.49 3.57 18.24
CA VAL A 152 -3.92 2.57 17.26
C VAL A 152 -5.44 2.36 17.32
N VAL A 153 -6.05 2.14 16.17
CA VAL A 153 -7.43 1.62 16.03
C VAL A 153 -7.38 0.14 15.62
N ASN A 154 -8.54 -0.53 15.51
CA ASN A 154 -8.67 -1.92 15.02
C ASN A 154 -7.97 -3.01 15.87
N ASN A 155 -7.41 -2.67 17.04
CA ASN A 155 -6.77 -3.62 17.97
C ASN A 155 -7.80 -4.45 18.76
N VAL A 156 -8.67 -5.18 18.07
CA VAL A 156 -9.77 -5.97 18.69
C VAL A 156 -9.28 -7.08 19.62
N LEU A 157 -8.04 -7.55 19.42
CA LEU A 157 -7.38 -8.52 20.28
C LEU A 157 -6.76 -7.91 21.55
N MET A 158 -6.87 -6.58 21.72
CA MET A 158 -6.36 -5.83 22.87
C MET A 158 -4.87 -6.09 23.15
N LEU A 159 -4.05 -6.20 22.09
CA LEU A 159 -2.61 -6.31 22.24
C LEU A 159 -2.10 -5.07 23.00
N ALA A 160 -1.32 -5.28 24.06
CA ALA A 160 -0.95 -4.19 24.95
C ALA A 160 0.01 -3.16 24.31
N ARG A 161 0.96 -3.64 23.49
CA ARG A 161 2.01 -2.81 22.88
C ARG A 161 2.30 -3.29 21.44
N PRO A 162 1.33 -3.21 20.52
CA PRO A 162 1.55 -3.59 19.14
C PRO A 162 2.57 -2.64 18.52
N GLN A 163 3.59 -3.20 17.86
CA GLN A 163 4.56 -2.39 17.10
C GLN A 163 4.10 -2.17 15.66
N LYS A 164 3.58 -3.23 15.03
CA LYS A 164 3.09 -3.18 13.65
C LYS A 164 2.17 -4.36 13.34
N SER A 165 1.37 -4.20 12.30
CA SER A 165 0.65 -5.27 11.61
C SER A 165 1.41 -5.69 10.34
N VAL A 166 1.57 -6.98 10.11
CA VAL A 166 2.20 -7.51 8.89
C VAL A 166 1.19 -8.36 8.13
N ILE A 167 0.94 -8.00 6.87
CA ILE A 167 -0.01 -8.72 6.02
C ILE A 167 0.68 -9.05 4.71
N ARG A 168 0.55 -10.30 4.26
CA ARG A 168 1.16 -10.77 3.02
C ARG A 168 0.08 -11.34 2.11
N GLY A 169 0.14 -10.98 0.83
CA GLY A 169 -0.69 -11.53 -0.22
C GLY A 169 0.14 -12.07 -1.39
N PRO A 170 -0.50 -12.79 -2.33
CA PRO A 170 0.15 -13.19 -3.57
C PRO A 170 0.37 -11.97 -4.49
N PHE A 171 1.50 -11.94 -5.21
CA PHE A 171 1.77 -10.89 -6.22
C PHE A 171 0.69 -10.84 -7.31
N LYS A 172 0.19 -12.00 -7.70
CA LYS A 172 -0.96 -12.15 -8.58
C LYS A 172 -1.99 -13.01 -7.85
N PRO A 173 -3.13 -12.44 -7.41
CA PRO A 173 -4.19 -13.24 -6.81
C PRO A 173 -4.78 -14.20 -7.85
N TRP A 174 -5.25 -15.35 -7.37
CA TRP A 174 -6.13 -16.19 -8.16
C TRP A 174 -7.43 -15.44 -8.45
N PRO A 175 -8.11 -15.66 -9.59
CA PRO A 175 -9.45 -15.12 -9.82
C PRO A 175 -10.35 -15.40 -8.61
N ASP A 176 -10.79 -14.33 -7.95
CA ASP A 176 -11.63 -14.39 -6.76
C ASP A 176 -13.00 -13.77 -7.10
N PRO A 177 -14.08 -14.56 -7.12
CA PRO A 177 -15.40 -14.04 -7.45
C PRO A 177 -15.96 -13.07 -6.40
N PHE A 178 -15.33 -12.97 -5.23
CA PHE A 178 -15.74 -12.07 -4.15
C PHE A 178 -15.03 -10.71 -4.17
N VAL A 179 -14.12 -10.46 -5.12
CA VAL A 179 -13.54 -9.11 -5.27
C VAL A 179 -14.43 -8.18 -6.08
N VAL A 180 -14.43 -6.89 -5.73
CA VAL A 180 -15.28 -5.86 -6.36
C VAL A 180 -15.02 -5.66 -7.86
N THR A 181 -13.87 -6.11 -8.36
CA THR A 181 -13.49 -6.01 -9.78
C THR A 181 -13.87 -7.25 -10.60
N PHE A 182 -14.52 -8.24 -9.99
CA PHE A 182 -14.89 -9.47 -10.68
C PHE A 182 -16.03 -9.23 -11.67
N ARG A 183 -15.73 -9.44 -12.96
CA ARG A 183 -16.62 -9.06 -14.08
C ARG A 183 -17.89 -9.89 -14.19
N HIS A 184 -17.83 -11.15 -13.74
CA HIS A 184 -18.92 -12.12 -13.87
C HIS A 184 -19.74 -12.28 -12.57
N GLY A 185 -19.67 -11.29 -11.67
CA GLY A 185 -20.28 -11.35 -10.34
C GLY A 185 -21.77 -11.69 -10.37
N ALA A 186 -22.55 -11.03 -11.23
CA ALA A 186 -24.00 -11.27 -11.30
C ALA A 186 -24.35 -12.74 -11.62
N GLU A 187 -23.64 -13.35 -12.59
CA GLU A 187 -23.87 -14.74 -13.00
C GLU A 187 -23.33 -15.74 -11.98
N PHE A 188 -22.16 -15.45 -11.39
CA PHE A 188 -21.58 -16.28 -10.34
C PHE A 188 -22.46 -16.28 -9.09
N PHE A 189 -22.86 -15.11 -8.58
CA PHE A 189 -23.62 -15.02 -7.34
C PHE A 189 -25.03 -15.58 -7.47
N LYS A 190 -25.65 -15.53 -8.65
CA LYS A 190 -26.92 -16.21 -8.91
C LYS A 190 -26.78 -17.73 -8.75
N ASP A 191 -25.76 -18.32 -9.38
CA ASP A 191 -25.53 -19.76 -9.29
C ASP A 191 -25.05 -20.17 -7.89
N PHE A 192 -24.27 -19.31 -7.23
CA PHE A 192 -23.79 -19.53 -5.87
C PHE A 192 -24.95 -19.53 -4.87
N ALA A 193 -25.90 -18.60 -5.02
CA ALA A 193 -27.13 -18.58 -4.22
C ALA A 193 -27.96 -19.86 -4.44
N ASN A 194 -28.08 -20.33 -5.68
CA ASN A 194 -28.75 -21.60 -5.99
C ASN A 194 -28.05 -22.80 -5.35
N PHE A 195 -26.71 -22.83 -5.36
CA PHE A 195 -25.93 -23.87 -4.69
C PHE A 195 -26.08 -23.82 -3.17
N GLN A 196 -26.09 -22.62 -2.56
CA GLN A 196 -26.32 -22.48 -1.12
C GLN A 196 -27.73 -22.92 -0.71
N ALA A 197 -28.74 -22.65 -1.54
CA ALA A 197 -30.12 -23.05 -1.27
C ALA A 197 -30.35 -24.56 -1.45
N CYS A 198 -29.79 -25.15 -2.52
CA CYS A 198 -29.94 -26.55 -2.88
C CYS A 198 -28.59 -27.16 -3.32
N PRO A 199 -27.73 -27.57 -2.37
CA PRO A 199 -26.38 -28.01 -2.69
C PRO A 199 -26.35 -29.29 -3.55
N SER A 200 -25.65 -29.23 -4.69
CA SER A 200 -25.40 -30.38 -5.55
C SER A 200 -23.98 -30.35 -6.12
N LEU A 201 -23.30 -31.50 -6.11
CA LEU A 201 -21.95 -31.63 -6.68
C LEU A 201 -21.90 -31.30 -8.17
N TRP A 202 -23.02 -31.43 -8.88
CA TRP A 202 -23.12 -31.09 -10.31
C TRP A 202 -23.05 -29.58 -10.59
N GLN A 203 -23.32 -28.73 -9.59
CA GLN A 203 -23.25 -27.28 -9.72
C GLN A 203 -21.81 -26.76 -9.54
N VAL A 204 -20.93 -27.55 -8.90
CA VAL A 204 -19.57 -27.15 -8.54
C VAL A 204 -18.70 -26.84 -9.78
N PRO A 205 -18.66 -27.66 -10.85
CA PRO A 205 -17.87 -27.33 -12.04
C PRO A 205 -18.29 -26.00 -12.70
N GLY A 206 -19.59 -25.70 -12.75
CA GLY A 206 -20.10 -24.44 -13.32
C GLY A 206 -19.69 -23.22 -12.50
N LEU A 207 -19.73 -23.34 -11.17
CA LEU A 207 -19.25 -22.30 -10.26
C LEU A 207 -17.74 -22.06 -10.41
N PHE A 208 -16.94 -23.12 -10.48
CA PHE A 208 -15.49 -23.01 -10.70
C PHE A 208 -15.17 -22.37 -12.04
N TRP A 209 -15.85 -22.78 -13.12
CA TRP A 209 -15.64 -22.20 -14.44
C TRP A 209 -15.90 -20.70 -14.44
N LYS A 210 -17.02 -20.26 -13.85
CA LYS A 210 -17.36 -18.84 -13.73
C LYS A 210 -16.36 -18.08 -12.86
N ALA A 211 -15.97 -18.63 -11.72
CA ALA A 211 -14.98 -18.01 -10.84
C ALA A 211 -13.61 -17.86 -11.51
N ALA A 212 -13.21 -18.79 -12.38
CA ALA A 212 -11.92 -18.78 -13.06
C ALA A 212 -11.87 -17.88 -14.31
N GLN A 213 -13.00 -17.31 -14.74
CA GLN A 213 -13.02 -16.38 -15.87
C GLN A 213 -12.37 -15.04 -15.52
N PRO A 214 -11.56 -14.46 -16.43
CA PRO A 214 -10.83 -13.21 -16.20
C PRO A 214 -11.71 -11.95 -16.19
#